data_AF-A0A4R2P6F3-F1
#
_entry.id   AF-A0A4R2P6F3-F1
#
_cell.length_a   1.000
_cell.length_b   1.000
_cell.length_c   1.000
_cell.angle_alpha   90.00
_cell.angle_beta   90.00
_cell.angle_gamma   90.00
#
_symmetry.space_group_name_H-M   'P 1'
#
loop_
_entity.id
_entity.type
_entity.pdbx_description
1 polymer ?
#
loop_
_entity_poly.entity_id
_entity_poly.type
_entity_poly.pdbx_seq_one_letter_code
_entity_poly.pdbx_strand_id
1 'polypeptide(L)'
;MLIALIFLSFILNLAAFYLIFLLFQRLKAVENESPQNVKREIEELMTAYLADLGEENDALVARLKEQISPTNSDAWFPHVDDIVDKFEEPLLSKAVKLQQKGYNVTDIAKELDKGEGEIELLLKFNKNVHL
;
A
#
# COMPACT_ATOMS: atom_id res chain seq x y z
N MET A 1 -22.24 -16.99 61.16
CA MET A 1 -21.91 -17.89 60.03
C MET A 1 -22.01 -17.19 58.67
N LEU A 2 -23.12 -16.52 58.34
CA LEU A 2 -23.27 -15.79 57.06
C LEU A 2 -22.20 -14.71 56.81
N ILE A 3 -21.87 -13.91 57.83
CA ILE A 3 -20.84 -12.86 57.73
C ILE A 3 -19.47 -13.47 57.38
N ALA A 4 -19.09 -14.60 57.97
CA ALA A 4 -17.84 -15.29 57.66
C ALA A 4 -17.79 -15.81 56.21
N LEU A 5 -18.92 -16.29 55.68
CA LEU A 5 -19.04 -16.71 54.28
C LEU A 5 -18.91 -15.52 53.31
N ILE A 6 -19.45 -14.35 53.67
CA ILE A 6 -19.32 -13.12 52.87
C ILE A 6 -17.87 -12.66 52.81
N PHE A 7 -17.16 -12.64 53.95
CA PHE A 7 -15.74 -12.32 53.98
C PHE A 7 -14.89 -13.29 53.18
N LEU A 8 -15.16 -14.60 53.29
CA LEU A 8 -14.47 -15.62 52.51
C LEU A 8 -14.68 -15.43 50.99
N SER A 9 -15.92 -15.14 50.58
CA SER A 9 -16.25 -14.82 49.20
C SER A 9 -15.51 -13.58 48.71
N PHE A 10 -15.45 -12.52 49.53
CA PHE A 10 -14.75 -11.29 49.19
C PHE A 10 -13.24 -11.52 48.99
N ILE A 11 -12.61 -12.28 49.89
CA ILE A 11 -11.19 -12.65 49.80
C ILE A 11 -10.91 -13.47 48.52
N LEU A 12 -11.79 -14.43 48.20
CA LEU A 12 -11.65 -15.26 46.99
C LEU A 12 -11.76 -14.42 45.71
N ASN A 13 -12.66 -13.43 45.69
CA ASN A 13 -12.79 -12.49 44.59
C ASN A 13 -11.52 -11.62 44.43
N LEU A 14 -10.97 -11.09 45.53
CA LEU A 14 -9.71 -10.35 45.53
C LEU A 14 -8.55 -11.19 44.97
N ALA A 15 -8.48 -12.47 45.35
CA ALA A 15 -7.49 -13.40 44.80
C ALA A 15 -7.69 -13.62 43.29
N ALA A 16 -8.93 -13.73 42.81
CA ALA A 16 -9.23 -13.84 41.38
C ALA A 16 -8.78 -12.60 40.60
N PHE A 17 -9.07 -11.39 41.11
CA PHE A 17 -8.58 -10.15 40.50
C PHE A 17 -7.06 -10.06 40.46
N TYR A 18 -6.39 -10.52 41.52
CA TYR A 18 -4.92 -10.58 41.56
C TYR A 18 -4.35 -11.51 40.47
N LEU A 19 -4.96 -12.68 40.27
CA LEU A 19 -4.57 -13.61 39.20
C LEU A 19 -4.81 -13.02 37.80
N ILE A 20 -5.95 -12.34 37.59
CA ILE A 20 -6.25 -11.65 36.34
C ILE A 20 -5.21 -10.57 36.05
N PHE A 21 -4.81 -9.77 37.04
CA PHE A 21 -3.78 -8.75 36.90
C PHE A 21 -2.43 -9.35 36.50
N LEU A 22 -2.03 -10.47 37.13
CA LEU A 22 -0.78 -11.17 36.83
C LEU A 22 -0.77 -11.72 35.39
N LEU A 23 -1.90 -12.30 34.94
CA LEU A 23 -2.09 -12.75 33.56
C LEU A 23 -2.04 -11.58 32.57
N PHE A 24 -2.67 -10.46 32.88
CA PHE A 24 -2.67 -9.27 32.04
C PHE A 24 -1.26 -8.70 31.86
N GLN A 25 -0.45 -8.70 32.92
CA GLN A 25 0.95 -8.26 32.84
C GLN A 25 1.78 -9.18 31.93
N ARG A 26 1.59 -10.51 32.05
CA ARG A 26 2.24 -11.48 31.16
C ARG A 26 1.80 -11.35 29.71
N LEU A 27 0.51 -11.11 29.47
CA LEU A 27 -0.04 -10.91 28.13
C LEU A 27 0.55 -9.66 27.46
N LYS A 28 0.63 -8.54 28.19
CA LYS A 28 1.23 -7.30 27.71
C LYS A 28 2.73 -7.41 27.43
N ALA A 29 3.45 -8.22 28.20
CA ALA A 29 4.88 -8.45 27.95
C ALA A 29 5.10 -9.16 26.60
N VAL A 30 4.28 -10.16 26.28
CA VAL A 30 4.33 -10.88 25.00
C VAL A 30 3.83 -10.02 23.83
N GLU A 31 2.81 -9.19 24.06
CA GLU A 31 2.27 -8.27 23.04
C GLU A 31 3.27 -7.17 22.65
N ASN A 32 3.99 -6.60 23.63
CA ASN A 32 4.92 -5.50 23.38
C ASN A 32 6.31 -5.92 22.86
N GLU A 33 6.67 -7.21 22.88
CA GLU A 33 7.94 -7.69 22.33
C GLU A 33 8.01 -7.62 20.79
N SER A 34 6.86 -7.51 20.11
CA SER A 34 6.78 -7.79 18.67
C SER A 34 6.59 -6.61 17.72
N PRO A 35 5.94 -5.46 18.02
CA PRO A 35 5.64 -4.50 16.96
C PRO A 35 6.85 -3.70 16.49
N GLN A 36 7.83 -3.40 17.35
CA GLN A 36 9.01 -2.62 16.97
C GLN A 36 10.14 -3.47 16.38
N ASN A 37 10.42 -4.63 16.98
CA ASN A 37 11.44 -5.55 16.48
C ASN A 37 11.04 -6.14 15.12
N VAL A 38 9.78 -6.54 14.96
CA VAL A 38 9.27 -7.05 13.68
C VAL A 38 9.26 -5.96 12.61
N LYS A 39 8.91 -4.70 12.96
CA LYS A 39 9.02 -3.59 12.01
C LYS A 39 10.45 -3.38 11.53
N ARG A 40 11.41 -3.38 12.45
CA ARG A 40 12.84 -3.23 12.12
C ARG A 40 13.34 -4.38 11.24
N GLU A 41 13.00 -5.62 11.57
CA GLU A 41 13.36 -6.78 10.74
C GLU A 41 12.75 -6.71 9.34
N ILE A 42 11.49 -6.26 9.22
CA ILE A 42 10.83 -6.06 7.93
C ILE A 42 11.52 -4.93 7.13
N GLU A 43 11.87 -3.82 7.77
CA GLU A 43 12.57 -2.71 7.11
C GLU A 43 13.97 -3.10 6.63
N GLU A 44 14.72 -3.85 7.44
CA GLU A 44 16.03 -4.39 7.08
C GLU A 44 15.93 -5.35 5.89
N LEU A 45 14.96 -6.28 5.91
CA LEU A 45 14.74 -7.23 4.81
C LEU A 45 14.25 -6.55 3.53
N MET A 46 13.34 -5.59 3.65
CA MET A 46 12.83 -4.81 2.52
C MET A 46 13.96 -3.99 1.89
N THR A 47 14.82 -3.36 2.70
CA THR A 47 15.96 -2.58 2.21
C THR A 47 16.95 -3.47 1.47
N ALA A 48 17.26 -4.65 2.02
CA ALA A 48 18.13 -5.62 1.35
C ALA A 48 17.56 -6.07 -0.01
N TYR A 49 16.25 -6.37 -0.07
CA TYR A 49 15.60 -6.80 -1.30
C TYR A 49 15.51 -5.68 -2.36
N LEU A 50 15.24 -4.44 -1.94
CA LEU A 50 15.21 -3.28 -2.86
C LEU A 50 16.59 -2.97 -3.43
N ALA A 51 17.65 -3.15 -2.64
CA ALA A 51 19.02 -2.99 -3.11
C ALA A 51 19.36 -4.04 -4.18
N ASP A 52 19.03 -5.30 -3.91
CA ASP A 52 19.26 -6.43 -4.83
C ASP A 52 18.51 -6.24 -6.16
N LEU A 53 17.24 -5.84 -6.11
CA LEU A 53 16.45 -5.54 -7.31
C LEU A 53 16.99 -4.36 -8.12
N GLY A 54 17.50 -3.32 -7.44
CA GLY A 54 18.12 -2.18 -8.10
C GLY A 54 19.37 -2.60 -8.87
N GLU A 55 20.21 -3.41 -8.24
CA GLU A 55 21.42 -3.97 -8.85
C GLU A 55 21.09 -4.89 -10.04
N GLU A 56 20.09 -5.76 -9.92
CA GLU A 56 19.64 -6.63 -11.02
C GLU A 56 19.09 -5.80 -12.20
N ASN A 57 18.36 -4.72 -11.94
CA ASN A 57 17.83 -3.86 -12.99
C ASN A 57 18.95 -3.11 -13.74
N ASP A 58 19.95 -2.60 -13.02
CA ASP A 58 21.12 -1.95 -13.63
C ASP A 58 21.94 -2.95 -14.45
N ALA A 59 22.11 -4.18 -13.96
CA ALA A 59 22.77 -5.26 -14.69
C ALA A 59 21.99 -5.64 -15.97
N LEU A 60 20.66 -5.68 -15.90
CA LEU A 60 19.80 -5.92 -17.07
C LEU A 60 19.96 -4.81 -18.10
N VAL A 61 19.89 -3.54 -17.67
CA VAL A 61 20.06 -2.38 -18.56
C VAL A 61 21.44 -2.37 -19.21
N ALA A 62 22.49 -2.75 -18.48
CA ALA A 62 23.84 -2.88 -19.03
C ALA A 62 23.92 -3.98 -20.11
N ARG A 63 23.37 -5.17 -19.83
CA ARG A 63 23.31 -6.29 -20.79
C ARG A 63 22.54 -5.91 -22.05
N LEU A 64 21.42 -5.21 -21.91
CA LEU A 64 20.64 -4.72 -23.05
C LEU A 64 21.43 -3.70 -23.87
N LYS A 65 22.07 -2.71 -23.23
CA LYS A 65 22.91 -1.73 -23.95
C LYS A 65 24.08 -2.38 -24.68
N GLU A 66 24.69 -3.40 -24.10
CA GLU A 66 25.78 -4.16 -24.73
C GLU A 66 25.27 -4.98 -25.93
N GLN A 67 24.10 -5.61 -25.80
CA GLN A 67 23.42 -6.27 -26.93
C GLN A 67 22.94 -5.29 -28.02
N ILE A 68 22.81 -3.99 -27.70
CA ILE A 68 22.35 -2.92 -28.61
C ILE A 68 23.53 -2.03 -29.08
N SER A 69 24.80 -2.46 -28.95
CA SER A 69 25.96 -1.69 -29.44
C SER A 69 25.86 -1.38 -30.96
N PRO A 70 26.21 -0.17 -31.43
CA PRO A 70 25.81 0.38 -32.73
C PRO A 70 26.62 -0.23 -33.88
N THR A 71 26.23 -1.40 -34.34
CA THR A 71 26.66 -1.88 -35.66
C THR A 71 25.83 -1.19 -36.72
N ASN A 72 26.48 -0.22 -37.37
CA ASN A 72 26.14 0.37 -38.67
C ASN A 72 24.97 1.38 -38.69
N SER A 73 25.32 2.66 -38.88
CA SER A 73 24.40 3.80 -39.08
C SER A 73 23.55 3.75 -40.37
N ASP A 74 23.53 2.62 -41.09
CA ASP A 74 22.74 2.42 -42.32
C ASP A 74 21.90 1.14 -42.31
N ALA A 75 21.69 0.51 -41.15
CA ALA A 75 20.79 -0.64 -41.02
C ALA A 75 19.35 -0.15 -40.83
N TRP A 76 18.43 -0.65 -41.66
CA TRP A 76 16.98 -0.44 -41.61
C TRP A 76 16.47 -0.38 -40.16
N PHE A 77 16.23 0.84 -39.68
CA PHE A 77 15.25 1.07 -38.64
C PHE A 77 13.90 1.01 -39.35
N PRO A 78 12.97 0.14 -38.96
CA PRO A 78 11.60 0.36 -39.37
C PRO A 78 11.26 1.77 -38.92
N HIS A 79 11.04 2.68 -39.89
CA HIS A 79 10.28 3.88 -39.61
C HIS A 79 8.95 3.34 -39.12
N VAL A 80 8.78 3.35 -37.80
CA VAL A 80 7.46 3.20 -37.24
C VAL A 80 6.82 4.56 -37.46
N ASP A 81 6.45 4.81 -38.73
CA ASP A 81 5.60 5.91 -39.13
C ASP A 81 4.40 5.83 -38.20
N ASP A 82 4.35 6.77 -37.27
CA ASP A 82 3.38 6.88 -36.22
C ASP A 82 3.12 5.54 -35.49
N ILE A 83 3.98 5.22 -34.51
CA ILE A 83 3.36 4.85 -33.23
C ILE A 83 2.56 6.11 -32.85
N VAL A 84 1.33 6.22 -33.37
CA VAL A 84 0.27 6.88 -32.63
C VAL A 84 0.20 6.03 -31.39
N ASP A 85 1.01 6.42 -30.41
CA ASP A 85 0.99 5.88 -29.09
C ASP A 85 -0.45 6.16 -28.71
N LYS A 86 -1.27 5.12 -28.80
CA LYS A 86 -2.67 5.19 -28.45
C LYS A 86 -2.61 5.22 -26.93
N PHE A 87 -2.10 6.33 -26.40
CA PHE A 87 -2.27 6.79 -25.05
C PHE A 87 -3.78 6.94 -24.94
N GLU A 88 -4.44 5.82 -24.68
CA GLU A 88 -5.75 5.84 -24.09
C GLU A 88 -5.54 6.60 -22.80
N GLU A 89 -5.94 7.88 -22.82
CA GLU A 89 -5.70 8.74 -21.67
C GLU A 89 -6.17 7.99 -20.42
N PRO A 90 -5.30 7.87 -19.40
CA PRO A 90 -5.63 7.06 -18.24
C PRO A 90 -6.95 7.58 -17.66
N LEU A 91 -7.77 6.65 -17.17
CA LEU A 91 -9.13 6.93 -16.70
C LEU A 91 -9.19 8.16 -15.77
N LEU A 92 -8.15 8.33 -14.94
CA LEU A 92 -7.96 9.48 -14.07
C LEU A 92 -7.86 10.81 -14.81
N SER A 93 -7.02 10.89 -15.85
CA SER A 93 -6.86 12.11 -16.64
C SER A 93 -8.18 12.52 -17.31
N LYS A 94 -8.95 11.54 -17.82
CA LYS A 94 -10.28 11.81 -18.39
C LYS A 94 -11.27 12.32 -17.34
N ALA A 95 -11.34 11.66 -16.19
CA ALA A 95 -12.23 12.06 -15.09
C ALA A 95 -11.91 13.47 -14.54
N VAL A 96 -10.62 13.78 -14.37
CA VAL A 96 -10.16 15.09 -13.89
C VAL A 96 -10.49 16.20 -14.90
N LYS A 97 -10.27 15.96 -16.20
CA LYS A 97 -10.63 16.93 -17.25
C LYS A 97 -12.13 17.23 -17.26
N LEU A 98 -12.97 16.22 -17.11
CA LEU A 98 -14.43 16.40 -17.04
C LEU A 98 -14.84 17.14 -15.77
N GLN A 99 -14.24 16.83 -14.62
CA GLN A 99 -14.48 17.58 -13.38
C GLN A 99 -14.07 19.05 -13.51
N GLN A 100 -12.91 19.34 -14.12
CA GLN A 100 -12.45 20.72 -14.36
C GLN A 100 -13.36 21.48 -15.32
N LYS A 101 -14.02 20.79 -16.25
CA LYS A 101 -15.07 21.34 -17.12
C LYS A 101 -16.40 21.56 -16.39
N GLY A 102 -16.52 21.18 -15.11
CA GLY A 102 -17.70 21.41 -14.28
C GLY A 102 -18.74 20.29 -14.29
N TYR A 103 -18.43 19.12 -14.84
CA TYR A 103 -19.35 17.97 -14.84
C TYR A 103 -19.48 17.36 -13.44
N ASN A 104 -20.68 16.85 -13.13
CA ASN A 104 -20.93 16.16 -11.87
C ASN A 104 -20.46 14.70 -11.93
N VAL A 105 -20.22 14.09 -10.76
CA VAL A 105 -19.71 12.71 -10.61
C VAL A 105 -20.60 11.70 -11.35
N THR A 106 -21.92 11.86 -11.28
CA THR A 106 -22.91 11.03 -12.00
C THR A 106 -22.75 11.10 -13.52
N ASP A 107 -22.50 12.29 -14.07
CA ASP A 107 -22.37 12.49 -15.51
C ASP A 107 -21.03 11.93 -16.01
N ILE A 108 -19.97 12.10 -15.21
CA ILE A 108 -18.65 11.51 -15.49
C ILE A 108 -18.72 9.98 -15.45
N ALA A 109 -19.45 9.40 -14.50
CA ALA A 109 -19.64 7.96 -14.38
C ALA A 109 -20.36 7.36 -15.60
N LYS A 110 -21.41 8.04 -16.10
CA LYS A 110 -22.11 7.65 -17.33
C LYS A 110 -21.24 7.77 -18.56
N GLU A 111 -20.47 8.85 -18.68
CA GLU A 111 -19.59 9.10 -19.83
C GLU A 111 -18.42 8.11 -19.90
N LEU A 112 -17.89 7.67 -18.75
CA LEU A 112 -16.77 6.74 -18.67
C LEU A 112 -17.19 5.26 -18.55
N ASP A 113 -18.50 4.99 -18.53
CA ASP A 113 -19.08 3.67 -18.27
C ASP A 113 -18.51 3.05 -16.98
N LYS A 114 -18.57 3.81 -15.88
CA LYS A 114 -18.06 3.46 -14.54
C LYS A 114 -19.13 3.68 -13.48
N GLY A 115 -18.94 3.12 -12.29
CA GLY A 115 -19.83 3.37 -11.16
C GLY A 115 -19.65 4.79 -10.58
N GLU A 116 -20.72 5.41 -10.08
CA GLU A 116 -20.65 6.73 -9.44
C GLU A 116 -19.65 6.75 -8.27
N GLY A 117 -19.67 5.70 -7.43
CA GLY A 117 -18.75 5.55 -6.32
C GLY A 117 -17.29 5.32 -6.75
N GLU A 118 -17.07 4.68 -7.91
CA GLU A 118 -15.71 4.48 -8.46
C GLU A 118 -15.09 5.81 -8.88
N ILE A 119 -15.85 6.65 -9.59
CA ILE A 119 -15.41 8.00 -9.98
C ILE A 119 -15.21 8.88 -8.76
N GLU A 120 -16.11 8.80 -7.77
CA GLU A 120 -15.98 9.57 -6.53
C GLU A 120 -14.69 9.22 -5.77
N LEU A 121 -14.41 7.93 -5.59
CA LEU A 121 -13.18 7.45 -4.96
C LEU A 121 -11.96 7.89 -5.75
N LEU A 122 -11.97 7.67 -7.06
CA LEU A 122 -10.87 7.99 -7.96
C LEU A 122 -10.50 9.48 -7.92
N LEU A 123 -11.47 10.39 -7.84
CA LEU A 123 -11.23 11.83 -7.70
C LEU A 123 -10.78 12.23 -6.28
N LYS A 124 -11.26 11.55 -5.23
CA LYS A 124 -10.82 11.77 -3.84
C LYS A 124 -9.36 11.36 -3.62
N PHE A 125 -8.95 10.20 -4.12
CA PHE A 125 -7.56 9.73 -4.02
C PHE A 125 -6.59 10.70 -4.71
N ASN A 126 -6.93 11.20 -5.89
CA ASN A 126 -6.09 12.17 -6.60
C ASN A 126 -5.88 13.48 -5.82
N LYS A 127 -6.92 14.01 -5.16
CA LYS A 127 -6.79 15.22 -4.33
C LYS A 127 -5.87 15.02 -3.12
N ASN A 128 -5.82 13.81 -2.57
CA ASN A 128 -5.00 13.49 -1.40
C ASN A 128 -3.52 13.23 -1.74
N VAL A 129 -3.19 12.93 -3.00
CA VAL A 129 -1.82 12.68 -3.47
C VAL A 129 -1.03 13.99 -3.72
N HIS A 130 -1.74 15.12 -3.87
CA HIS A 130 -1.13 16.44 -4.10
C HIS A 130 -1.01 17.32 -2.83
N LEU A 131 -1.11 16.72 -1.63
CA LEU A 131 -0.85 17.35 -0.32
C LEU A 131 0.46 16.84 0.26
#